data_AF-A0A936NFF9-F1
#
_entry.id   AF-A0A936NFF9-F1
#
_cell.length_a   1.000
_cell.length_b   1.000
_cell.length_c   1.000
_cell.angle_alpha   90.00
_cell.angle_beta   90.00
_cell.angle_gamma   90.00
#
_symmetry.space_group_name_H-M   'P 1'
#
loop_
_entity.id
_entity.type
_entity.pdbx_description
1 polymer ?
#
loop_
_entity_poly.entity_id
_entity_poly.type
_entity_poly.pdbx_seq_one_letter_code
_entity_poly.pdbx_strand_id
1 'polypeptide(L)'
;MIIGSENWFDAIVRRLSGPVAAYLAQKRIVTADRISLLGLFLGGLASPALVLGDQWLLATISFLLGDFADYVDGDVARAQGTASNRGDILDGIIDRYVDASILMAMTLNASGLVGGSASSPVFGAGSWLTVAVGLIAIFGAIMPSYVRAVASANGITTPESIGGRGTRNAIIVIGLALGLPAQGLLLVAFAGNGAALHRLYVALWSSEGQDSEVAP
;
A
#
# COMPACT_ATOMS: atom_id res chain seq x y z
N MET A 1 21.20 -7.31 -4.50
CA MET A 1 21.41 -5.87 -4.33
C MET A 1 20.62 -5.16 -5.41
N ILE A 2 19.39 -4.72 -5.08
CA ILE A 2 18.55 -3.92 -5.96
C ILE A 2 18.38 -2.60 -5.25
N ILE A 3 19.21 -1.62 -5.62
CA ILE A 3 18.99 -0.23 -5.23
C ILE A 3 17.93 0.28 -6.22
N GLY A 4 16.66 -0.02 -5.92
CA GLY A 4 15.53 0.59 -6.61
C GLY A 4 15.54 2.08 -6.26
N SER A 5 15.47 2.93 -7.27
CA SER A 5 15.36 4.38 -7.10
C SER A 5 14.14 4.69 -6.23
N GLU A 6 14.37 4.97 -4.95
CA GLU A 6 13.33 5.27 -3.96
C GLU A 6 12.50 6.48 -4.44
N ASN A 7 11.17 6.39 -4.37
CA ASN A 7 10.35 7.59 -4.51
C ASN A 7 10.72 8.55 -3.37
N TRP A 8 10.64 9.86 -3.62
CA TRP A 8 11.04 10.89 -2.65
C TRP A 8 10.38 10.73 -1.27
N PHE A 9 9.16 10.19 -1.23
CA PHE A 9 8.44 9.89 0.01
C PHE A 9 9.10 8.75 0.79
N ASP A 10 9.43 7.64 0.13
CA ASP A 10 10.13 6.50 0.73
C ASP A 10 11.48 6.93 1.31
N ALA A 11 12.20 7.83 0.63
CA ALA A 11 13.46 8.39 1.10
C ALA A 11 13.31 9.22 2.39
N ILE A 12 12.22 9.98 2.53
CA ILE A 12 11.93 10.75 3.75
C ILE A 12 11.60 9.80 4.91
N VAL A 13 10.71 8.83 4.69
CA VAL A 13 10.30 7.88 5.72
C VAL A 13 11.50 7.08 6.20
N ARG A 14 12.39 6.65 5.29
CA ARG A 14 13.60 5.89 5.64
C ARG A 14 14.63 6.67 6.47
N ARG A 15 14.71 7.98 6.29
CA ARG A 15 15.54 8.84 7.16
C ARG A 15 15.06 8.82 8.62
N LEU A 16 13.76 8.62 8.83
CA LEU A 16 13.15 8.51 10.15
C LEU A 16 13.15 7.07 10.67
N SER A 17 12.87 6.07 9.82
CA SER A 17 12.84 4.66 10.21
C SER A 17 14.23 4.14 10.56
N GLY A 18 15.28 4.53 9.83
CA GLY A 18 16.63 4.00 9.98
C GLY A 18 17.19 4.08 11.41
N PRO A 19 17.19 5.25 12.07
CA PRO A 19 17.64 5.37 13.46
C PRO A 19 16.79 4.55 14.45
N VAL A 20 15.47 4.50 14.25
CA VAL A 20 14.54 3.74 15.09
C VAL A 20 14.81 2.24 14.93
N ALA A 21 14.94 1.76 13.70
CA ALA A 21 15.26 0.38 13.37
C ALA A 21 16.62 -0.03 13.96
N ALA A 22 17.65 0.83 13.85
CA ALA A 22 18.96 0.56 14.43
C ALA A 22 18.93 0.43 15.96
N TYR A 23 18.14 1.27 16.64
CA TYR A 23 17.95 1.18 18.09
C TYR A 23 17.16 -0.08 18.49
N LEU A 24 16.07 -0.37 17.77
CA LEU A 24 15.23 -1.53 18.03
C LEU A 24 15.93 -2.86 17.74
N ALA A 25 16.78 -2.90 16.71
CA ALA A 25 17.56 -4.08 16.33
C ALA A 25 18.48 -4.57 17.46
N GLN A 26 18.92 -3.66 18.35
CA GLN A 26 19.73 -3.99 19.53
C GLN A 26 18.92 -4.71 20.63
N LYS A 27 17.58 -4.70 20.57
CA LYS A 27 16.71 -5.34 21.55
C LYS A 27 16.31 -6.73 21.05
N ARG A 28 16.84 -7.78 21.68
CA ARG A 28 16.57 -9.20 21.33
C ARG A 28 15.08 -9.62 21.38
N ILE A 29 14.23 -8.84 22.04
CA ILE A 29 12.78 -9.06 22.16
C ILE A 29 12.03 -8.54 20.92
N VAL A 30 12.61 -7.60 20.18
CA VAL A 30 12.01 -6.99 19.00
C VAL A 30 12.49 -7.74 17.77
N THR A 31 11.57 -8.43 17.10
CA THR A 31 11.81 -9.20 15.87
C THR A 31 11.01 -8.58 14.72
N ALA A 32 11.51 -8.69 13.49
CA ALA A 32 10.81 -8.23 12.29
C ALA A 32 9.36 -8.73 12.26
N ASP A 33 9.14 -10.04 12.44
CA ASP A 33 7.80 -10.64 12.46
C ASP A 33 6.82 -9.98 13.47
N ARG A 34 7.31 -9.55 14.64
CA ARG A 34 6.46 -8.88 15.64
C ARG A 34 6.10 -7.47 15.21
N ILE A 35 7.01 -6.79 14.53
CA ILE A 35 6.77 -5.46 13.97
C ILE A 35 5.78 -5.59 12.80
N SER A 36 5.93 -6.57 11.90
CA SER A 36 4.98 -6.83 10.82
C SER A 36 3.58 -7.18 11.36
N LEU A 37 3.49 -7.99 12.42
CA LEU A 37 2.21 -8.29 13.08
C LEU A 37 1.57 -7.05 13.71
N LEU A 38 2.37 -6.15 14.27
CA LEU A 38 1.90 -4.88 14.78
C LEU A 38 1.41 -3.99 13.63
N GLY A 39 2.14 -3.94 12.51
CA GLY A 39 1.75 -3.24 11.28
C GLY A 39 0.40 -3.72 10.76
N LEU A 40 0.25 -5.04 10.61
CA LEU A 40 -1.02 -5.68 10.24
C LEU A 40 -2.15 -5.35 11.21
N PHE A 41 -1.91 -5.39 12.52
CA PHE A 41 -2.94 -5.06 13.50
C PHE A 41 -3.36 -3.58 13.40
N LEU A 42 -2.40 -2.66 13.34
CA LEU A 42 -2.67 -1.22 13.35
C LEU A 42 -3.27 -0.74 12.02
N GLY A 43 -2.66 -1.12 10.90
CA GLY A 43 -3.06 -0.71 9.56
C GLY A 43 -4.22 -1.53 9.00
N GLY A 44 -4.25 -2.84 9.28
CA GLY A 44 -5.18 -3.79 8.66
C GLY A 44 -6.41 -4.16 9.49
N LEU A 45 -6.42 -3.89 10.79
CA LEU A 45 -7.57 -4.21 11.66
C LEU A 45 -8.07 -2.98 12.44
N ALA A 46 -7.19 -2.34 13.20
CA ALA A 46 -7.56 -1.22 14.05
C ALA A 46 -8.00 0.00 13.23
N SER A 47 -7.21 0.42 12.23
CA SER A 47 -7.57 1.55 11.37
C SER A 47 -8.91 1.34 10.64
N PRO A 48 -9.15 0.21 9.94
CA PRO A 48 -10.45 -0.09 9.34
C PRO A 48 -11.61 -0.02 10.35
N ALA A 49 -11.46 -0.60 11.54
CA ALA A 49 -12.49 -0.53 12.58
C ALA A 49 -12.77 0.90 13.04
N LEU A 50 -11.74 1.73 13.16
CA LEU A 50 -11.84 3.15 13.53
C LEU A 50 -12.52 3.97 12.42
N VAL A 51 -12.26 3.66 11.14
CA VAL A 51 -12.97 4.25 10.00
C VAL A 51 -14.46 3.94 10.08
N LEU A 52 -14.84 2.69 10.34
CA LEU A 52 -16.25 2.30 10.46
C LEU A 52 -16.94 2.93 11.69
N GLY A 53 -16.17 3.37 12.68
CA GLY A 53 -16.66 4.09 13.85
C GLY A 53 -16.60 5.62 13.75
N ASP A 54 -16.34 6.18 12.56
CA ASP A 54 -16.17 7.63 12.31
C ASP A 54 -15.04 8.29 13.12
N GLN A 55 -14.08 7.51 13.62
CA GLN A 55 -12.96 8.01 14.41
C GLN A 55 -11.77 8.38 13.52
N TRP A 56 -11.99 9.33 12.61
CA TRP A 56 -11.06 9.69 11.52
C TRP A 56 -9.62 9.97 11.95
N LEU A 57 -9.45 10.76 13.02
CA LEU A 57 -8.11 11.10 13.54
C LEU A 57 -7.37 9.85 14.05
N LEU A 58 -8.06 9.01 14.81
CA LEU A 58 -7.49 7.77 15.35
C LEU A 58 -7.21 6.76 14.24
N ALA A 59 -8.10 6.64 13.25
CA ALA A 59 -7.90 5.82 12.07
C ALA A 59 -6.63 6.26 11.30
N THR A 60 -6.45 7.58 11.12
CA THR A 60 -5.29 8.15 10.45
C THR A 60 -4.00 7.83 11.19
N ILE A 61 -3.97 8.06 12.51
CA ILE A 61 -2.81 7.77 13.35
C ILE A 61 -2.50 6.26 13.34
N SER A 62 -3.52 5.41 13.48
CA SER A 62 -3.35 3.95 13.45
C SER A 62 -2.80 3.48 12.12
N PHE A 63 -3.30 4.00 11.00
CA PHE A 63 -2.80 3.65 9.67
C PHE A 63 -1.34 4.10 9.47
N LEU A 64 -1.00 5.32 9.87
CA LEU A 64 0.38 5.83 9.80
C LEU A 64 1.36 5.00 10.64
N LEU A 65 0.96 4.60 11.84
CA LEU A 65 1.78 3.72 12.67
C LEU A 65 1.94 2.34 12.07
N GLY A 66 0.90 1.81 11.43
CA GLY A 66 0.95 0.55 10.68
C GLY A 66 1.92 0.64 9.50
N ASP A 67 1.75 1.65 8.64
CA ASP A 67 2.61 1.91 7.48
C ASP A 67 4.07 2.12 7.91
N PHE A 68 4.32 2.87 8.99
CA PHE A 68 5.67 3.04 9.53
C PHE A 68 6.28 1.73 10.05
N ALA A 69 5.48 0.85 10.65
CA ALA A 69 5.96 -0.45 11.12
C ALA A 69 6.51 -1.32 9.97
N ASP A 70 5.85 -1.30 8.80
CA ASP A 70 6.29 -2.02 7.58
C ASP A 70 7.59 -1.45 6.98
N TYR A 71 7.95 -0.19 7.26
CA TYR A 71 9.29 0.30 6.89
C TYR A 71 10.36 -0.16 7.90
N VAL A 72 10.00 -0.21 9.18
CA VAL A 72 10.91 -0.54 10.28
C VAL A 72 11.21 -2.04 10.31
N ASP A 73 10.26 -2.92 10.04
CA ASP A 73 10.46 -4.37 10.13
C ASP A 73 11.53 -4.88 9.13
N GLY A 74 11.53 -4.38 7.89
CA GLY A 74 12.49 -4.71 6.86
C GLY A 74 13.88 -4.16 7.18
N ASP A 75 13.96 -2.94 7.74
CA ASP A 75 15.22 -2.37 8.23
C ASP A 75 15.78 -3.16 9.42
N VAL A 76 14.92 -3.58 10.36
CA VAL A 76 15.30 -4.42 11.50
C VAL A 76 15.77 -5.80 11.03
N ALA A 77 15.07 -6.44 10.09
CA ALA A 77 15.46 -7.73 9.54
C ALA A 77 16.84 -7.68 8.87
N ARG A 78 17.13 -6.60 8.13
CA ARG A 78 18.45 -6.36 7.54
C ARG A 78 19.52 -6.14 8.60
N ALA A 79 19.25 -5.32 9.60
CA ALA A 79 20.19 -5.02 10.68
C ALA A 79 20.49 -6.23 11.58
N GLN A 80 19.51 -7.11 11.79
CA GLN A 80 19.65 -8.34 12.59
C GLN A 80 20.19 -9.53 11.78
N GLY A 81 20.34 -9.40 10.46
CA GLY A 81 20.77 -10.50 9.59
C GLY A 81 19.73 -11.61 9.43
N THR A 82 18.45 -11.31 9.67
CA THR A 82 17.33 -12.27 9.61
C THR A 82 16.45 -12.09 8.37
N ALA A 83 16.84 -11.21 7.44
CA ALA A 83 16.14 -11.04 6.15
C ALA A 83 16.09 -12.37 5.37
N SER A 84 14.93 -12.71 4.80
CA SER A 84 14.72 -13.98 4.11
C SER A 84 13.66 -13.90 3.02
N ASN A 85 13.80 -14.70 1.97
CA ASN A 85 12.81 -14.79 0.88
C ASN A 85 11.40 -15.14 1.38
N ARG A 86 11.31 -15.97 2.44
CA ARG A 86 10.03 -16.33 3.05
C ARG A 86 9.37 -15.11 3.70
N GLY A 87 10.16 -14.28 4.38
CA GLY A 87 9.70 -13.02 4.97
C GLY A 87 9.21 -12.06 3.90
N ASP A 88 10.00 -11.84 2.85
CA ASP A 88 9.66 -10.94 1.75
C ASP A 88 8.34 -11.35 1.04
N ILE A 89 8.08 -12.66 0.88
CA ILE A 89 6.82 -13.16 0.32
C ILE A 89 5.66 -12.87 1.27
N LEU A 90 5.83 -13.15 2.57
CA LEU A 90 4.79 -12.95 3.57
C LEU A 90 4.41 -11.47 3.69
N ASP A 91 5.42 -10.59 3.75
CA ASP A 91 5.28 -9.13 3.80
C ASP A 91 4.48 -8.61 2.59
N GLY A 92 4.89 -9.00 1.38
CA GLY A 92 4.20 -8.61 0.15
C GLY A 92 2.73 -9.03 0.10
N ILE A 93 2.36 -10.16 0.72
CA ILE A 93 0.97 -10.64 0.83
C ILE A 93 0.21 -9.86 1.91
N ILE A 94 0.79 -9.71 3.10
CA ILE A 94 0.19 -8.99 4.24
C ILE A 94 -0.14 -7.56 3.83
N ASP A 95 0.74 -6.88 3.12
CA ASP A 95 0.50 -5.55 2.57
C ASP A 95 -0.80 -5.46 1.76
N ARG A 96 -1.10 -6.48 0.95
CA ARG A 96 -2.30 -6.47 0.11
C ARG A 96 -3.55 -6.62 0.96
N TYR A 97 -3.49 -7.38 2.05
CA TYR A 97 -4.57 -7.48 3.01
C TYR A 97 -4.78 -6.15 3.75
N VAL A 98 -3.70 -5.48 4.16
CA VAL A 98 -3.76 -4.15 4.78
C VAL A 98 -4.40 -3.14 3.80
N ASP A 99 -3.87 -3.02 2.58
CA ASP A 99 -4.40 -2.12 1.54
C ASP A 99 -5.89 -2.41 1.25
N ALA A 100 -6.27 -3.68 1.08
CA ALA A 100 -7.65 -4.05 0.79
C ALA A 100 -8.59 -3.76 1.97
N SER A 101 -8.16 -4.04 3.21
CA SER A 101 -8.98 -3.85 4.40
C SER A 101 -9.33 -2.38 4.65
N ILE A 102 -8.36 -1.47 4.52
CA ILE A 102 -8.59 -0.04 4.74
C ILE A 102 -9.46 0.57 3.62
N LEU A 103 -9.20 0.20 2.36
CA LEU A 103 -10.01 0.66 1.23
C LEU A 103 -11.44 0.11 1.33
N MET A 104 -11.61 -1.13 1.79
CA MET A 104 -12.94 -1.70 2.04
C MET A 104 -13.67 -0.94 3.14
N ALA A 105 -13.03 -0.64 4.28
CA ALA A 105 -13.66 0.15 5.34
C ALA A 105 -14.02 1.57 4.90
N MET A 106 -13.13 2.25 4.16
CA MET A 106 -13.43 3.54 3.54
C MET A 106 -14.62 3.44 2.59
N THR A 107 -14.73 2.36 1.81
CA THR A 107 -15.85 2.13 0.89
C THR A 107 -17.16 1.92 1.64
N LEU A 108 -17.16 1.09 2.68
CA LEU A 108 -18.36 0.81 3.49
C LEU A 108 -18.85 2.07 4.24
N ASN A 109 -17.92 2.86 4.78
CA ASN A 109 -18.24 4.14 5.42
C ASN A 109 -18.77 5.15 4.41
N ALA A 110 -18.02 5.43 3.34
CA ALA A 110 -18.39 6.44 2.35
C ALA A 110 -19.69 6.12 1.59
N SER A 111 -19.99 4.83 1.39
CA SER A 111 -21.24 4.38 0.76
C SER A 111 -22.44 4.43 1.71
N GLY A 112 -22.24 4.71 3.00
CA GLY A 112 -23.29 4.70 4.00
C GLY A 112 -23.77 3.31 4.41
N LEU A 113 -23.12 2.24 3.95
CA LEU A 113 -23.47 0.86 4.30
C LEU A 113 -23.14 0.54 5.76
N VAL A 114 -22.04 1.08 6.29
CA VAL A 114 -21.60 0.89 7.69
C VAL A 114 -20.88 2.14 8.17
N GLY A 115 -21.34 2.77 9.25
CA GLY A 115 -20.66 3.96 9.83
C GLY A 115 -20.84 5.25 9.04
N GLY A 116 -21.90 5.40 8.24
CA GLY A 116 -22.04 6.47 7.26
C GLY A 116 -22.41 7.87 7.77
N SER A 117 -21.53 8.53 8.54
CA SER A 117 -21.69 9.96 8.86
C SER A 117 -21.05 10.87 7.79
N ALA A 118 -20.11 10.35 7.00
CA ALA A 118 -19.41 11.11 5.97
C ALA A 118 -20.27 11.24 4.69
N SER A 119 -20.83 12.43 4.46
CA SER A 119 -21.46 12.76 3.18
C SER A 119 -20.38 13.06 2.14
N SER A 120 -20.44 12.40 0.97
CA SER A 120 -19.54 12.69 -0.14
C SER A 120 -20.05 13.90 -0.93
N PRO A 121 -19.27 14.99 -1.04
CA PRO A 121 -19.55 16.12 -1.93
C PRO A 121 -19.60 15.73 -3.42
N VAL A 122 -18.94 14.62 -3.79
CA VAL A 122 -18.75 14.21 -5.20
C VAL A 122 -19.86 13.28 -5.66
N PHE A 123 -20.28 12.33 -4.83
CA PHE A 123 -21.18 11.25 -5.24
C PHE A 123 -22.56 11.30 -4.56
N GLY A 124 -22.79 12.26 -3.66
CA GLY A 124 -23.97 12.26 -2.78
C GLY A 124 -23.93 11.12 -1.76
N ALA A 125 -24.76 11.19 -0.73
CA ALA A 125 -24.85 10.12 0.28
C ALA A 125 -25.45 8.85 -0.35
N GLY A 126 -24.91 7.67 -0.01
CA GLY A 126 -25.56 6.38 -0.29
C GLY A 126 -25.47 5.88 -1.74
N SER A 127 -24.58 6.40 -2.58
CA SER A 127 -24.55 6.04 -3.99
C SER A 127 -23.79 4.72 -4.26
N TRP A 128 -24.41 3.85 -5.06
CA TRP A 128 -23.77 2.65 -5.63
C TRP A 128 -22.46 2.96 -6.38
N LEU A 129 -22.34 4.20 -6.89
CA LEU A 129 -21.13 4.73 -7.51
C LEU A 129 -19.94 4.71 -6.54
N THR A 130 -20.15 5.02 -5.26
CA THR A 130 -19.09 4.99 -4.25
C THR A 130 -18.55 3.57 -4.04
N VAL A 131 -19.45 2.57 -4.05
CA VAL A 131 -19.06 1.16 -3.99
C VAL A 131 -18.26 0.77 -5.23
N ALA A 132 -18.71 1.16 -6.42
CA ALA A 132 -17.99 0.89 -7.67
C ALA A 132 -16.58 1.51 -7.68
N VAL A 133 -16.45 2.76 -7.24
CA VAL A 133 -15.15 3.44 -7.09
C VAL A 133 -14.26 2.72 -6.08
N GLY A 134 -14.82 2.29 -4.94
CA GLY A 134 -14.11 1.52 -3.93
C GLY A 134 -13.53 0.20 -4.47
N LEU A 135 -14.32 -0.54 -5.26
CA LEU A 135 -13.87 -1.77 -5.92
C LEU A 135 -12.73 -1.50 -6.92
N ILE A 136 -12.84 -0.43 -7.71
CA ILE A 136 -11.78 -0.01 -8.65
C ILE A 136 -10.52 0.42 -7.89
N ALA A 137 -10.66 1.06 -6.71
CA ALA A 137 -9.55 1.44 -5.85
C ALA A 137 -8.80 0.21 -5.31
N ILE A 138 -9.52 -0.80 -4.81
CA ILE A 138 -8.94 -2.07 -4.35
C ILE A 138 -8.20 -2.76 -5.50
N PHE A 139 -8.82 -2.83 -6.68
CA PHE A 139 -8.18 -3.38 -7.87
C PHE A 139 -6.89 -2.62 -8.22
N GLY A 140 -6.93 -1.28 -8.18
CA GLY A 140 -5.78 -0.41 -8.39
C GLY A 140 -4.67 -0.54 -7.34
N ALA A 141 -4.99 -0.97 -6.12
CA ALA A 141 -3.99 -1.24 -5.08
C ALA A 141 -3.24 -2.56 -5.32
N ILE A 142 -3.91 -3.56 -5.91
CA ILE A 142 -3.35 -4.90 -6.12
C ILE A 142 -2.63 -5.01 -7.47
N MET A 143 -3.23 -4.47 -8.54
CA MET A 143 -2.75 -4.69 -9.91
C MET A 143 -1.30 -4.26 -10.18
N PRO A 144 -0.79 -3.14 -9.67
CA PRO A 144 0.61 -2.76 -9.90
C PRO A 144 1.59 -3.81 -9.38
N SER A 145 1.29 -4.46 -8.25
CA SER A 145 2.12 -5.52 -7.68
C SER A 145 1.99 -6.81 -8.48
N TYR A 146 0.77 -7.14 -8.94
CA TYR A 146 0.53 -8.31 -9.79
C TYR A 146 1.26 -8.20 -11.14
N VAL A 147 1.16 -7.06 -11.83
CA VAL A 147 1.88 -6.81 -13.09
C VAL A 147 3.39 -6.97 -12.90
N ARG A 148 3.93 -6.45 -11.79
CA ARG A 148 5.35 -6.63 -11.45
C ARG A 148 5.72 -8.10 -11.26
N ALA A 149 4.88 -8.86 -10.54
CA ALA A 149 5.12 -10.28 -10.31
C ALA A 149 5.09 -11.09 -11.61
N VAL A 150 4.12 -10.84 -12.49
CA VAL A 150 4.00 -11.50 -13.80
C VAL A 150 5.17 -11.12 -14.71
N ALA A 151 5.55 -9.83 -14.78
CA ALA A 151 6.70 -9.40 -15.55
C ALA A 151 7.99 -10.07 -15.05
N SER A 152 8.21 -10.09 -13.72
CA SER A 152 9.38 -10.73 -13.12
C SER A 152 9.44 -12.23 -13.39
N ALA A 153 8.30 -12.93 -13.44
CA ALA A 153 8.24 -14.35 -13.79
C ALA A 153 8.66 -14.61 -15.25
N ASN A 154 8.54 -13.61 -16.12
CA ASN A 154 9.01 -13.63 -17.51
C ASN A 154 10.41 -13.00 -17.67
N GLY A 155 11.15 -12.78 -16.57
CA GLY A 155 12.50 -12.18 -16.63
C GLY A 155 12.52 -10.69 -16.95
N ILE A 156 11.37 -10.01 -16.92
CA ILE A 156 11.24 -8.59 -17.24
C ILE A 156 11.20 -7.76 -15.96
N THR A 157 12.13 -6.80 -15.84
CA THR A 157 12.14 -5.84 -14.75
C THR A 157 11.22 -4.66 -15.07
N THR A 158 10.31 -4.33 -14.17
CA THR A 158 9.43 -3.16 -14.30
C THR A 158 9.84 -2.04 -13.35
N PRO A 159 9.76 -0.77 -13.78
CA PRO A 159 10.12 0.37 -12.94
C PRO A 159 9.10 0.59 -11.82
N GLU A 160 9.50 1.36 -10.81
CA GLU A 160 8.55 2.00 -9.93
C GLU A 160 7.65 2.97 -10.72
N SER A 161 6.39 3.07 -10.31
CA SER A 161 5.41 3.89 -11.01
C SER A 161 4.93 5.01 -10.10
N ILE A 162 4.57 6.15 -10.69
CA ILE A 162 4.12 7.37 -10.01
C ILE A 162 2.93 7.10 -9.06
N GLY A 163 2.11 6.08 -9.33
CA GLY A 163 1.05 5.58 -8.43
C GLY A 163 1.44 4.34 -7.61
N GLY A 164 2.72 4.26 -7.20
CA GLY A 164 3.26 3.21 -6.34
C GLY A 164 2.65 3.19 -4.95
N ARG A 165 3.13 2.26 -4.10
CA ARG A 165 2.57 2.02 -2.76
C ARG A 165 2.61 3.28 -1.89
N GLY A 166 3.75 3.97 -1.81
CA GLY A 166 3.90 5.21 -1.03
C GLY A 166 2.92 6.30 -1.45
N THR A 167 2.73 6.53 -2.76
CA THR A 167 1.74 7.52 -3.25
C THR A 167 0.32 7.17 -2.83
N ARG A 168 -0.08 5.89 -2.92
CA ARG A 168 -1.41 5.44 -2.49
C ARG A 168 -1.59 5.58 -0.98
N ASN A 169 -0.60 5.19 -0.19
CA ASN A 169 -0.65 5.30 1.26
C ASN A 169 -0.77 6.77 1.69
N ALA A 170 -0.05 7.68 1.03
CA ALA A 170 -0.21 9.12 1.23
C ALA A 170 -1.64 9.61 0.90
N ILE A 171 -2.23 9.16 -0.22
CA ILE A 171 -3.61 9.49 -0.57
C ILE A 171 -4.61 8.96 0.48
N ILE A 172 -4.42 7.72 0.94
CA ILE A 172 -5.25 7.11 2.00
C ILE A 172 -5.16 7.95 3.27
N VAL A 173 -3.95 8.27 3.73
CA VAL A 173 -3.71 9.10 4.92
C VAL A 173 -4.40 10.46 4.79
N ILE A 174 -4.27 11.14 3.65
CA ILE A 174 -4.93 12.43 3.43
C ILE A 174 -6.45 12.28 3.43
N GLY A 175 -6.98 11.24 2.78
CA GLY A 175 -8.42 10.95 2.77
C GLY A 175 -8.97 10.68 4.16
N LEU A 176 -8.26 9.93 4.98
CA LEU A 176 -8.61 9.66 6.38
C LEU A 176 -8.52 10.92 7.24
N ALA A 177 -7.43 11.67 7.13
CA ALA A 177 -7.17 12.87 7.94
C ALA A 177 -8.22 13.96 7.72
N LEU A 178 -8.69 14.10 6.47
CA LEU A 178 -9.73 15.05 6.10
C LEU A 178 -11.16 14.53 6.33
N GLY A 179 -11.33 13.25 6.70
CA GLY A 179 -12.65 12.62 6.76
C GLY A 179 -13.36 12.57 5.40
N LEU A 180 -12.59 12.45 4.32
CA LEU A 180 -13.07 12.45 2.93
C LEU A 180 -12.76 11.09 2.26
N PRO A 181 -13.36 9.98 2.76
CA PRO A 181 -13.03 8.63 2.29
C PRO A 181 -13.36 8.44 0.80
N ALA A 182 -14.47 8.99 0.30
CA ALA A 182 -14.87 8.85 -1.10
C ALA A 182 -13.83 9.45 -2.08
N GLN A 183 -13.29 10.62 -1.76
CA GLN A 183 -12.27 11.30 -2.55
C GLN A 183 -10.95 10.55 -2.48
N GLY A 184 -10.58 10.05 -1.28
CA GLY A 184 -9.43 9.17 -1.12
C GLY A 184 -9.51 7.95 -2.02
N LEU A 185 -10.66 7.26 -2.03
CA LEU A 185 -10.90 6.10 -2.90
C LEU A 185 -10.79 6.46 -4.39
N LEU A 186 -11.39 7.58 -4.81
CA LEU A 186 -11.33 8.03 -6.20
C LEU A 186 -9.88 8.29 -6.65
N LEU A 187 -9.09 8.96 -5.82
CA LEU A 187 -7.69 9.24 -6.11
C LEU A 187 -6.85 7.96 -6.13
N VAL A 188 -7.08 7.02 -5.20
CA VAL A 188 -6.43 5.70 -5.21
C VAL A 188 -6.80 4.90 -6.47
N ALA A 189 -8.07 4.93 -6.87
CA ALA A 189 -8.55 4.27 -8.09
C ALA A 189 -7.79 4.77 -9.32
N PHE A 190 -7.64 6.08 -9.49
CA PHE A 190 -6.88 6.62 -10.62
C PHE A 190 -5.38 6.34 -10.50
N ALA A 191 -4.77 6.62 -9.35
CA ALA A 191 -3.34 6.46 -9.15
C ALA A 191 -2.90 5.00 -9.30
N GLY A 192 -3.61 4.08 -8.65
CA GLY A 192 -3.29 2.65 -8.67
C GLY A 192 -3.47 2.01 -10.04
N ASN A 193 -4.59 2.26 -10.72
CA ASN A 193 -4.82 1.71 -12.05
C ASN A 193 -3.93 2.36 -13.12
N GLY A 194 -3.69 3.67 -13.03
CA GLY A 194 -2.71 4.34 -13.88
C GLY A 194 -1.31 3.75 -13.72
N ALA A 195 -0.91 3.42 -12.49
CA ALA A 195 0.36 2.76 -12.23
C ALA A 195 0.43 1.34 -12.78
N ALA A 196 -0.66 0.58 -12.70
CA ALA A 196 -0.74 -0.75 -13.26
C ALA A 196 -0.59 -0.71 -14.79
N LEU A 197 -1.30 0.19 -15.46
CA LEU A 197 -1.24 0.38 -16.91
C LEU A 197 0.15 0.82 -17.36
N HIS A 198 0.78 1.76 -16.64
CA HIS A 198 2.15 2.18 -16.94
C HIS A 198 3.13 1.00 -16.85
N ARG A 199 3.06 0.20 -15.78
CA ARG A 199 3.92 -0.99 -15.64
C ARG A 199 3.65 -2.03 -16.72
N LEU A 200 2.38 -2.23 -17.07
CA LEU A 200 2.00 -3.18 -18.12
C LEU A 200 2.56 -2.75 -19.47
N TYR A 201 2.42 -1.46 -19.82
CA TYR A 201 2.97 -0.91 -21.05
C TYR A 201 4.50 -1.11 -21.14
N VAL A 202 5.23 -0.78 -20.07
CA VAL A 202 6.69 -0.98 -20.03
C VAL A 202 7.05 -2.46 -20.13
N ALA A 203 6.29 -3.36 -19.50
CA ALA A 203 6.54 -4.80 -19.57
C ALA A 203 6.35 -5.34 -21.00
N LEU A 204 5.26 -4.96 -21.69
CA LEU A 204 4.98 -5.38 -23.06
C LEU A 204 6.01 -4.84 -24.06
N TRP A 205 6.40 -3.58 -23.92
CA TRP A 205 7.46 -3.00 -24.75
C TRP A 205 8.80 -3.73 -24.55
N SER A 206 9.09 -4.15 -23.32
CA SER A 206 10.34 -4.86 -23.01
C SER A 206 10.34 -6.29 -23.53
N SER A 207 9.18 -6.97 -23.60
CA SER A 207 9.09 -8.32 -24.17
C SER A 207 9.33 -8.32 -25.67
N GLU A 208 8.82 -7.33 -26.41
CA GLU A 208 9.05 -7.22 -27.86
C GLU A 208 10.54 -7.14 -28.21
N GLY A 209 11.33 -6.44 -27.38
CA GLY A 209 12.79 -6.37 -27.54
C GLY A 209 13.48 -7.73 -27.35
N GLN A 210 13.07 -8.52 -26.36
CA GLN A 210 13.64 -9.85 -26.10
C GLN A 210 13.30 -10.85 -27.20
N ASP A 211 12.06 -10.84 -27.69
CA ASP A 211 11.65 -11.73 -28.78
C ASP A 211 12.43 -11.45 -30.07
N SER A 212 12.82 -10.19 -30.30
CA SER A 212 13.61 -9.80 -31.47
C SER A 212 15.10 -10.21 -31.42
N GLU A 213 15.69 -10.37 -30.23
CA GLU A 213 17.06 -10.91 -30.06
C GLU A 213 17.12 -12.44 -30.19
N VAL A 214 16.00 -13.12 -29.98
CA VAL A 214 15.87 -14.59 -30.04
C VAL A 214 15.41 -15.07 -31.42
N ALA A 215 15.01 -14.15 -32.31
CA ALA A 215 14.62 -14.48 -33.68
C ALA A 215 15.82 -14.97 -34.52
N PRO A 216 15.68 -16.07 -35.29
CA PRO A 216 16.77 -16.74 -36.02
C PRO A 216 17.32 -15.97 -37.22
#